data_AF-A0A318AZ27-F1
#
_entry.id   AF-A0A318AZ27-F1
#
_cell.length_a   1.000
_cell.length_b   1.000
_cell.length_c   1.000
_cell.angle_alpha   90.00
_cell.angle_beta   90.00
_cell.angle_gamma   90.00
#
_symmetry.space_group_name_H-M   'P 1'
#
loop_
_entity.id
_entity.type
_entity.pdbx_description
1 polymer ?
#
loop_
_entity_poly.entity_id
_entity_poly.type
_entity_poly.pdbx_seq_one_letter_code
_entity_poly.pdbx_strand_id
1 'polypeptide(L)'
;PATGVTCFTTPTKPATDMTFGQALASAVQFVVDKFHVDEGTPIKSIEADADKGNRPNCIQAPPAYKARPLNGIWAAPPYLHNGSVPSLTALLGAPGERPSSFCLGNRAYDPKAVGLDVKAACPRGAFKLDVSVKGSSNKGHEFRDAPAGTKGVVGPALSAEERAAVIEFLKTQ
;
A
#
# COMPACT_ATOMS: atom_id res chain seq x y z
N PRO A 1 -24.51 -3.08 -1.56
CA PRO A 1 -23.05 -3.33 -1.55
C PRO A 1 -22.29 -2.02 -1.30
N ALA A 2 -21.30 -2.02 -0.40
CA ALA A 2 -20.38 -0.89 -0.30
C ALA A 2 -19.72 -0.64 -1.68
N THR A 3 -19.53 0.62 -2.05
CA THR A 3 -18.91 1.00 -3.32
C THR A 3 -17.53 0.34 -3.46
N GLY A 4 -17.26 -0.29 -4.60
CA GLY A 4 -15.96 -0.94 -4.88
C GLY A 4 -15.79 -2.38 -4.38
N VAL A 5 -16.83 -3.02 -3.84
CA VAL A 5 -16.83 -4.46 -3.53
C VAL A 5 -17.28 -5.26 -4.75
N THR A 6 -16.45 -6.20 -5.19
CA THR A 6 -16.75 -7.19 -6.22
C THR A 6 -16.83 -8.57 -5.58
N CYS A 7 -18.01 -9.17 -5.53
CA CYS A 7 -18.17 -10.54 -5.10
C CYS A 7 -18.06 -11.50 -6.29
N PHE A 8 -17.52 -12.69 -6.04
CA PHE A 8 -17.46 -13.73 -7.05
C PHE A 8 -18.87 -14.03 -7.57
N THR A 9 -18.97 -14.10 -8.89
CA THR A 9 -20.06 -14.73 -9.62
C THR A 9 -19.44 -15.64 -10.66
N THR A 10 -20.16 -16.70 -11.07
CA THR A 10 -19.71 -17.59 -12.14
C THR A 10 -19.37 -16.76 -13.38
N PRO A 11 -18.13 -16.84 -13.89
CA PRO A 11 -17.73 -16.12 -15.09
C PRO A 11 -18.66 -16.38 -16.28
N THR A 12 -19.23 -15.31 -16.84
CA THR A 12 -20.03 -15.36 -18.07
C THR A 12 -19.30 -14.75 -19.27
N LYS A 13 -18.12 -14.17 -19.04
CA LYS A 13 -17.26 -13.52 -20.05
C LYS A 13 -15.84 -14.11 -20.00
N PRO A 14 -15.06 -14.00 -21.10
CA PRO A 14 -13.64 -14.33 -21.08
C PRO A 14 -12.86 -13.51 -20.05
N ALA A 15 -11.76 -14.07 -19.54
CA ALA A 15 -10.92 -13.40 -18.53
C ALA A 15 -10.33 -12.06 -19.01
N THR A 16 -10.16 -11.88 -20.32
CA THR A 16 -9.67 -10.63 -20.93
C THR A 16 -10.64 -9.45 -20.77
N ASP A 17 -11.92 -9.74 -20.54
CA ASP A 17 -12.99 -8.75 -20.45
C ASP A 17 -13.42 -8.49 -19.00
N MET A 18 -12.69 -9.07 -18.04
CA MET A 18 -12.91 -8.90 -16.61
C MET A 18 -12.05 -7.75 -16.07
N THR A 19 -12.60 -7.01 -15.10
CA THR A 19 -11.76 -6.17 -14.24
C THR A 19 -10.78 -7.04 -13.44
N PHE A 20 -9.67 -6.45 -12.98
CA PHE A 20 -8.72 -7.15 -12.11
C PHE A 20 -9.41 -7.77 -10.88
N GLY A 21 -10.34 -7.04 -10.24
CA GLY A 21 -11.09 -7.54 -9.09
C GLY A 21 -11.96 -8.76 -9.40
N GLN A 22 -12.62 -8.77 -10.56
CA GLN A 22 -13.41 -9.92 -11.02
C GLN A 22 -12.52 -11.13 -11.33
N ALA A 23 -11.43 -10.92 -12.07
CA ALA A 23 -10.49 -11.99 -12.41
C ALA A 23 -9.87 -12.61 -11.15
N LEU A 24 -9.48 -11.77 -10.17
CA LEU A 24 -8.95 -12.23 -8.90
C LEU A 24 -9.99 -13.02 -8.10
N ALA A 25 -11.25 -12.55 -8.04
CA ALA A 25 -12.32 -13.26 -7.35
C ALA A 25 -12.56 -14.63 -7.96
N SER A 26 -12.54 -14.74 -9.30
CA SER A 26 -12.69 -16.02 -9.99
C SER A 26 -11.53 -16.97 -9.76
N ALA A 27 -10.29 -16.48 -9.85
CA ALA A 27 -9.12 -17.31 -9.58
C ALA A 27 -9.13 -17.85 -8.15
N VAL A 28 -9.45 -17.01 -7.16
CA VAL A 28 -9.58 -17.42 -5.76
C VAL A 28 -10.67 -18.48 -5.60
N GLN A 29 -11.84 -18.28 -6.21
CA GLN A 29 -12.92 -19.25 -6.10
C GLN A 29 -12.54 -20.60 -6.71
N PHE A 30 -11.90 -20.63 -7.88
CA PHE A 30 -11.46 -21.88 -8.50
C PHE A 30 -10.47 -22.65 -7.64
N VAL A 31 -9.55 -21.95 -6.96
CA VAL A 31 -8.60 -22.59 -6.03
C VAL A 31 -9.34 -23.16 -4.81
N VAL A 32 -10.28 -22.41 -4.25
CA VAL A 32 -11.11 -22.86 -3.11
C VAL A 32 -11.93 -24.09 -3.49
N ASP A 33 -12.61 -24.05 -4.64
CA ASP A 33 -13.44 -25.16 -5.12
C ASP A 33 -12.59 -26.41 -5.37
N LYS A 34 -11.42 -26.23 -6.00
CA LYS A 34 -10.47 -27.32 -6.25
C LYS A 34 -10.00 -27.97 -4.95
N PHE A 35 -9.60 -27.17 -3.95
CA PHE A 35 -9.17 -27.70 -2.65
C PHE A 35 -10.26 -28.58 -2.01
N HIS A 36 -11.52 -28.12 -2.04
CA HIS A 36 -12.64 -28.87 -1.47
C HIS A 36 -12.96 -30.16 -2.23
N VAL A 37 -12.83 -30.16 -3.56
CA VAL A 37 -12.94 -31.38 -4.37
C VAL A 37 -11.83 -32.36 -4.03
N ASP A 38 -10.58 -31.90 -3.91
CA ASP A 38 -9.42 -32.74 -3.61
C ASP A 38 -9.51 -33.36 -2.19
N GLU A 39 -10.08 -32.64 -1.22
CA GLU A 39 -10.33 -33.11 0.16
C GLU A 39 -11.64 -33.92 0.32
N GLY A 40 -12.33 -34.24 -0.78
CA GLY A 40 -13.56 -35.03 -0.74
C GLY A 40 -14.77 -34.34 -0.10
N THR A 41 -14.73 -33.00 0.03
CA THR A 41 -15.81 -32.17 0.58
C THR A 41 -16.30 -31.11 -0.43
N PRO A 42 -16.84 -31.49 -1.61
CA PRO A 42 -17.24 -30.51 -2.63
C PRO A 42 -18.24 -29.48 -2.09
N ILE A 43 -17.88 -28.20 -2.13
CA ILE A 43 -18.78 -27.10 -1.79
C ILE A 43 -19.81 -26.95 -2.90
N LYS A 44 -21.10 -27.07 -2.57
CA LYS A 44 -22.21 -26.98 -3.54
C LYS A 44 -22.63 -25.53 -3.86
N SER A 45 -22.29 -24.56 -3.00
CA SER A 45 -22.48 -23.12 -3.25
C SER A 45 -21.71 -22.29 -2.21
N ILE A 46 -21.49 -20.99 -2.49
CA ILE A 46 -20.97 -20.01 -1.51
C ILE A 46 -21.83 -19.96 -0.22
N GLU A 47 -23.11 -20.33 -0.31
CA GLU A 47 -24.05 -20.41 0.81
C GLU A 47 -23.90 -21.72 1.62
N ALA A 48 -23.36 -22.78 1.01
CA ALA A 48 -23.09 -24.05 1.70
C ALA A 48 -21.89 -23.98 2.66
N ASP A 49 -21.16 -22.87 2.69
CA ASP A 49 -20.15 -22.51 3.69
C ASP A 49 -20.77 -21.88 4.96
N ALA A 50 -22.07 -22.11 5.20
CA ALA A 50 -22.79 -21.66 6.40
C ALA A 50 -22.11 -22.14 7.70
N ASP A 51 -21.50 -23.33 7.69
CA ASP A 51 -20.73 -23.89 8.81
C ASP A 51 -19.41 -23.14 9.10
N LYS A 52 -18.98 -22.22 8.21
CA LYS A 52 -17.74 -21.42 8.34
C LYS A 52 -17.97 -19.91 8.47
N GLY A 53 -19.22 -19.50 8.74
CA GLY A 53 -19.56 -18.13 9.08
C GLY A 53 -19.91 -17.22 7.90
N ASN A 54 -20.41 -17.78 6.79
CA ASN A 54 -21.01 -17.04 5.67
C ASN A 54 -20.11 -15.89 5.15
N ARG A 55 -18.88 -16.23 4.76
CA ARG A 55 -17.89 -15.27 4.24
C ARG A 55 -17.83 -15.37 2.71
N PRO A 56 -18.71 -14.67 1.97
CA PRO A 56 -18.67 -14.71 0.52
C PRO A 56 -17.32 -14.19 0.01
N ASN A 57 -16.83 -14.80 -1.07
CA ASN A 57 -15.60 -14.39 -1.74
C ASN A 57 -15.81 -13.02 -2.41
N CYS A 58 -15.66 -11.97 -1.60
CA CYS A 58 -15.82 -10.59 -2.00
C CYS A 58 -14.51 -9.83 -1.86
N ILE A 59 -14.11 -9.18 -2.94
CA ILE A 59 -12.87 -8.43 -3.06
C ILE A 59 -13.18 -6.94 -3.11
N GLN A 60 -12.53 -6.17 -2.25
CA GLN A 60 -12.49 -4.72 -2.43
C GLN A 60 -11.45 -4.40 -3.49
N ALA A 61 -11.90 -3.91 -4.65
CA ALA A 61 -11.04 -3.55 -5.77
C ALA A 61 -11.16 -2.07 -6.21
N PRO A 62 -11.39 -1.08 -5.33
CA PRO A 62 -11.16 0.30 -5.73
C PRO A 62 -9.66 0.52 -5.97
N PRO A 63 -9.25 1.38 -6.92
CA PRO A 63 -7.86 1.79 -7.10
C PRO A 63 -7.45 2.75 -5.97
N ALA A 64 -7.33 2.22 -4.76
CA ALA A 64 -7.07 2.98 -3.53
C ALA A 64 -6.04 2.26 -2.66
N TYR A 65 -5.39 3.03 -1.78
CA TYR A 65 -4.45 2.52 -0.80
C TYR A 65 -5.07 2.57 0.59
N LYS A 66 -4.99 1.47 1.32
CA LYS A 66 -5.38 1.40 2.72
C LYS A 66 -4.30 2.06 3.58
N ALA A 67 -4.71 2.95 4.49
CA ALA A 67 -3.83 3.44 5.55
C ALA A 67 -3.48 2.28 6.51
N ARG A 68 -2.18 1.97 6.66
CA ARG A 68 -1.72 0.92 7.58
C ARG A 68 -1.64 1.45 9.02
N PRO A 69 -1.77 0.58 10.04
CA PRO A 69 -1.44 0.95 11.41
C PRO A 69 -0.03 1.56 11.48
N LEU A 70 0.14 2.57 12.33
CA LEU A 70 1.40 3.30 12.47
C LEU A 70 2.29 2.74 13.59
N ASN A 71 1.85 1.70 14.30
CA ASN A 71 2.66 1.07 15.33
C ASN A 71 3.94 0.46 14.73
N GLY A 72 5.09 0.81 15.28
CA GLY A 72 6.39 0.42 14.75
C GLY A 72 6.77 1.08 13.42
N ILE A 73 6.05 2.11 12.95
CA ILE A 73 6.34 2.77 11.67
C ILE A 73 7.75 3.37 11.62
N TRP A 74 8.28 3.76 12.79
CA TRP A 74 9.63 4.28 12.91
C TRP A 74 10.69 3.27 12.41
N ALA A 75 10.45 1.96 12.56
CA ALA A 75 11.37 0.91 12.17
C ALA A 75 11.15 0.36 10.74
N ALA A 76 10.18 0.91 10.00
CA ALA A 76 9.75 0.36 8.70
C ALA A 76 9.94 1.28 7.49
N PRO A 77 11.08 1.99 7.32
CA PRO A 77 11.36 2.65 6.05
C PRO A 77 11.73 1.63 4.95
N PRO A 78 11.57 1.98 3.67
CA PRO A 78 10.99 3.22 3.16
C PRO A 78 9.44 3.22 3.17
N TYR A 79 8.86 4.41 3.07
CA TYR A 79 7.44 4.70 3.24
C TYR A 79 6.66 4.76 1.91
N LEU A 80 5.33 4.81 2.04
CA LEU A 80 4.32 4.60 0.98
C LEU A 80 4.24 3.14 0.50
N HIS A 81 3.20 2.82 -0.28
CA HIS A 81 2.92 1.46 -0.75
C HIS A 81 4.03 0.87 -1.64
N ASN A 82 4.80 1.73 -2.31
CA ASN A 82 5.88 1.37 -3.24
C ASN A 82 7.28 1.66 -2.67
N GLY A 83 7.38 2.07 -1.39
CA GLY A 83 8.67 2.35 -0.77
C GLY A 83 9.44 3.51 -1.40
N SER A 84 8.76 4.49 -2.00
CA SER A 84 9.37 5.58 -2.76
C SER A 84 9.78 6.81 -1.92
N VAL A 85 9.50 6.80 -0.62
CA VAL A 85 9.88 7.89 0.29
C VAL A 85 10.80 7.35 1.38
N PRO A 86 12.05 7.82 1.51
CA PRO A 86 13.06 7.15 2.32
C PRO A 86 12.94 7.37 3.83
N SER A 87 12.31 8.45 4.27
CA SER A 87 12.26 8.87 5.68
C SER A 87 10.93 9.54 6.05
N LEU A 88 10.55 9.53 7.34
CA LEU A 88 9.35 10.26 7.80
C LEU A 88 9.52 11.77 7.62
N THR A 89 10.74 12.29 7.80
CA THR A 89 11.03 13.70 7.51
C THR A 89 10.75 14.05 6.05
N ALA A 90 11.13 13.19 5.09
CA ALA A 90 10.80 13.40 3.68
C ALA A 90 9.30 13.24 3.39
N LEU A 91 8.62 12.33 4.11
CA LEU A 91 7.18 12.10 3.94
C LEU A 91 6.34 13.29 4.41
N LEU A 92 6.64 13.82 5.59
CA LEU A 92 5.92 14.94 6.23
C LEU A 92 6.41 16.30 5.73
N GLY A 93 7.54 16.33 5.02
CA GLY A 93 8.12 17.52 4.42
C GLY A 93 7.38 18.01 3.17
N ALA A 94 7.92 19.08 2.56
CA ALA A 94 7.35 19.57 1.32
C ALA A 94 7.53 18.52 0.20
N PRO A 95 6.52 18.24 -0.64
CA PRO A 95 6.63 17.20 -1.67
C PRO A 95 7.80 17.40 -2.65
N GLY A 96 8.17 18.66 -2.92
CA GLY A 96 9.31 19.02 -3.78
C GLY A 96 10.69 18.76 -3.17
N GLU A 97 10.78 18.55 -1.85
CA GLU A 97 12.03 18.25 -1.15
C GLU A 97 12.30 16.74 -1.07
N ARG A 98 11.35 15.90 -1.52
CA ARG A 98 11.51 14.45 -1.51
C ARG A 98 12.61 14.02 -2.48
N PRO A 99 13.54 13.15 -2.07
CA PRO A 99 14.58 12.62 -2.95
C PRO A 99 13.98 11.99 -4.21
N SER A 100 14.55 12.33 -5.38
CA SER A 100 14.16 11.77 -6.67
C SER A 100 14.77 10.39 -6.95
N SER A 101 15.84 10.05 -6.23
CA SER A 101 16.39 8.70 -6.21
C SER A 101 17.16 8.44 -4.93
N PHE A 102 17.23 7.18 -4.50
CA PHE A 102 18.04 6.71 -3.38
C PHE A 102 18.28 5.21 -3.47
N CYS A 103 19.21 4.69 -2.68
CA CYS A 103 19.64 3.30 -2.76
C CYS A 103 18.94 2.43 -1.72
N LEU A 104 18.34 1.33 -2.20
CA LEU A 104 17.83 0.24 -1.39
C LEU A 104 18.88 -0.86 -1.26
N GLY A 105 18.95 -1.49 -0.10
CA GLY A 105 19.93 -2.53 0.23
C GLY A 105 21.06 -2.05 1.12
N ASN A 106 21.21 -0.73 1.31
CA ASN A 106 21.97 -0.20 2.42
C ASN A 106 21.07 -0.14 3.68
N ARG A 107 21.57 -0.67 4.80
CA ARG A 107 20.85 -0.71 6.09
C ARG A 107 21.15 0.49 6.99
N ALA A 108 21.90 1.48 6.49
CA ALA A 108 22.15 2.72 7.20
C ALA A 108 20.83 3.45 7.48
N TYR A 109 20.58 3.66 8.77
CA TYR A 109 19.35 4.24 9.27
C TYR A 109 19.65 5.54 10.01
N ASP A 110 18.93 6.61 9.65
CA ASP A 110 19.01 7.91 10.31
C ASP A 110 17.87 8.02 11.34
N PRO A 111 18.17 7.97 12.66
CA PRO A 111 17.15 8.09 13.70
C PRO A 111 16.57 9.50 13.85
N LYS A 112 17.23 10.54 13.31
CA LYS A 112 16.69 11.90 13.29
C LYS A 112 15.66 12.04 12.18
N ALA A 113 15.99 11.54 10.98
CA ALA A 113 15.06 11.56 9.85
C ALA A 113 13.97 10.48 9.95
N VAL A 114 14.21 9.45 10.78
CA VAL A 114 13.42 8.22 10.91
C VAL A 114 13.27 7.56 9.54
N GLY A 115 14.39 7.04 9.03
CA GLY A 115 14.44 6.52 7.67
C GLY A 115 15.81 6.04 7.21
N LEU A 116 15.90 5.75 5.91
CA LEU A 116 17.15 5.40 5.26
C LEU A 116 18.05 6.63 5.10
N ASP A 117 19.36 6.45 5.30
CA ASP A 117 20.34 7.47 4.93
C ASP A 117 20.50 7.53 3.41
N VAL A 118 19.86 8.53 2.80
CA VAL A 118 19.88 8.76 1.34
C VAL A 118 21.23 9.25 0.81
N LYS A 119 22.13 9.71 1.69
CA LYS A 119 23.48 10.14 1.31
C LYS A 119 24.45 8.95 1.22
N ALA A 120 24.05 7.80 1.76
CA ALA A 120 24.89 6.63 1.74
C ALA A 120 25.09 6.11 0.31
N ALA A 121 26.31 5.65 0.01
CA ALA A 121 26.66 5.16 -1.32
C ALA A 121 25.77 3.98 -1.75
N CYS A 122 25.55 3.83 -3.06
CA CYS A 122 24.93 2.64 -3.65
C CYS A 122 26.00 1.55 -3.82
N PRO A 123 26.09 0.55 -2.93
CA PRO A 123 27.05 -0.52 -3.14
C PRO A 123 26.69 -1.32 -4.40
N ARG A 124 27.69 -1.99 -4.98
CA ARG A 124 27.46 -2.87 -6.14
C ARG A 124 26.44 -3.95 -5.76
N GLY A 125 25.40 -4.11 -6.58
CA GLY A 125 24.30 -5.05 -6.33
C GLY A 125 23.14 -4.46 -5.51
N ALA A 126 23.25 -3.24 -4.99
CA ALA A 126 22.10 -2.51 -4.46
C ALA A 126 21.14 -2.09 -5.56
N PHE A 127 19.87 -1.93 -5.19
CA PHE A 127 18.85 -1.43 -6.09
C PHE A 127 18.74 0.08 -5.93
N LYS A 128 18.99 0.83 -7.00
CA LYS A 128 18.74 2.28 -7.02
C LYS A 128 17.26 2.51 -7.35
N LEU A 129 16.49 2.99 -6.39
CA LEU A 129 15.12 3.44 -6.64
C LEU A 129 15.16 4.79 -7.32
N ASP A 130 14.47 4.91 -8.46
CA ASP A 130 14.28 6.13 -9.22
C ASP A 130 12.77 6.40 -9.37
N VAL A 131 12.31 7.56 -8.90
CA VAL A 131 10.89 7.89 -8.83
C VAL A 131 10.28 8.23 -10.20
N SER A 132 11.12 8.41 -11.23
CA SER A 132 10.68 8.63 -12.61
C SER A 132 10.18 7.34 -13.27
N VAL A 133 10.57 6.17 -12.74
CA VAL A 133 10.12 4.86 -13.23
C VAL A 133 8.65 4.66 -12.90
N LYS A 134 7.89 4.14 -13.87
CA LYS A 134 6.47 3.83 -13.69
C LYS A 134 6.28 2.87 -12.50
N GLY A 135 5.45 3.28 -11.55
CA GLY A 135 5.21 2.55 -10.30
C GLY A 135 6.03 3.02 -9.11
N SER A 136 7.08 3.83 -9.33
CA SER A 136 8.00 4.30 -8.27
C SER A 136 7.75 5.75 -7.84
N SER A 137 6.65 6.38 -8.27
CA SER A 137 6.30 7.76 -7.91
C SER A 137 6.26 7.97 -6.41
N ASN A 138 6.89 9.06 -5.94
CA ASN A 138 6.91 9.53 -4.56
C ASN A 138 5.85 10.60 -4.25
N LYS A 139 4.89 10.82 -5.16
CA LYS A 139 3.80 11.81 -5.02
C LYS A 139 2.63 11.30 -4.16
N GLY A 140 1.80 12.23 -3.68
CA GLY A 140 0.66 11.93 -2.82
C GLY A 140 1.07 11.81 -1.35
N HIS A 141 0.07 11.67 -0.47
CA HIS A 141 0.27 11.79 0.97
C HIS A 141 0.98 13.11 1.34
N GLU A 142 0.49 14.21 0.78
CA GLU A 142 1.13 15.53 0.85
C GLU A 142 0.53 16.36 1.99
N PHE A 143 1.40 17.05 2.72
CA PHE A 143 1.05 18.09 3.67
C PHE A 143 1.42 19.44 3.06
N ARG A 144 0.45 20.07 2.39
CA ARG A 144 0.62 21.36 1.72
C ARG A 144 -0.70 22.09 1.63
N ASP A 145 -0.65 23.41 1.58
CA ASP A 145 -1.85 24.22 1.44
C ASP A 145 -2.44 24.04 0.04
N ALA A 146 -3.65 23.51 0.00
CA ALA A 146 -4.42 23.26 -1.21
C ALA A 146 -5.91 23.26 -0.88
N PRO A 147 -6.81 23.51 -1.86
CA PRO A 147 -8.24 23.36 -1.66
C PRO A 147 -8.61 21.98 -1.11
N ALA A 148 -9.60 21.92 -0.23
CA ALA A 148 -10.11 20.66 0.31
C ALA A 148 -10.52 19.70 -0.82
N GLY A 149 -10.17 18.41 -0.67
CA GLY A 149 -10.43 17.39 -1.69
C GLY A 149 -9.40 17.34 -2.82
N THR A 150 -8.34 18.16 -2.78
CA THR A 150 -7.23 18.04 -3.74
C THR A 150 -6.62 16.64 -3.68
N LYS A 151 -6.62 15.93 -4.82
CA LYS A 151 -6.13 14.55 -4.91
C LYS A 151 -4.67 14.46 -4.44
N GLY A 152 -4.42 13.58 -3.47
CA GLY A 152 -3.08 13.31 -2.94
C GLY A 152 -2.66 14.23 -1.78
N VAL A 153 -3.42 15.27 -1.45
CA VAL A 153 -3.19 16.13 -0.28
C VAL A 153 -4.02 15.61 0.89
N VAL A 154 -3.35 15.35 2.01
CA VAL A 154 -3.96 14.79 3.23
C VAL A 154 -4.26 15.87 4.26
N GLY A 155 -3.46 16.93 4.27
CA GLY A 155 -3.62 18.03 5.22
C GLY A 155 -2.86 19.29 4.78
N PRO A 156 -2.96 20.37 5.57
CA PRO A 156 -2.27 21.62 5.31
C PRO A 156 -0.74 21.45 5.38
N ALA A 157 -0.01 22.50 4.97
CA ALA A 157 1.43 22.52 5.20
C ALA A 157 1.73 22.49 6.71
N LEU A 158 2.61 21.57 7.13
CA LEU A 158 3.07 21.51 8.52
C LEU A 158 4.25 22.46 8.73
N SER A 159 4.29 23.17 9.85
CA SER A 159 5.48 23.92 10.32
C SER A 159 6.63 22.96 10.65
N ALA A 160 7.84 23.49 10.82
CA ALA A 160 8.99 22.66 11.21
C ALA A 160 8.78 22.01 12.59
N GLU A 161 8.18 22.75 13.52
CA GLU A 161 7.86 22.31 14.88
C GLU A 161 6.76 21.25 14.87
N GLU A 162 5.70 21.44 14.08
CA GLU A 162 4.63 20.45 13.94
C GLU A 162 5.15 19.15 13.33
N ARG A 163 5.99 19.23 12.28
CA ARG A 163 6.63 18.05 11.68
C ARG A 163 7.48 17.31 12.71
N ALA A 164 8.29 18.02 13.48
CA ALA A 164 9.13 17.42 14.51
C ALA A 164 8.28 16.75 15.60
N ALA A 165 7.22 17.41 16.07
CA ALA A 165 6.30 16.86 17.07
C ALA A 165 5.61 15.58 16.58
N VAL A 166 5.15 15.56 15.31
CA VAL A 166 4.56 14.36 14.70
C VAL A 166 5.59 13.23 14.61
N ILE A 167 6.83 13.53 14.21
CA ILE A 167 7.91 12.53 14.13
C ILE A 167 8.20 11.93 15.51
N GLU A 168 8.35 12.75 16.55
CA GLU A 168 8.56 12.26 17.92
C GLU A 168 7.38 11.42 18.41
N PHE A 169 6.14 11.83 18.11
CA PHE A 169 4.97 11.01 18.40
C PHE A 169 5.04 9.64 17.70
N LEU A 170 5.38 9.60 16.41
CA LEU A 170 5.49 8.36 15.63
C LEU A 170 6.61 7.42 16.10
N LYS A 171 7.62 7.93 16.80
CA LYS A 171 8.66 7.10 17.46
C LYS A 171 8.14 6.34 18.67
N THR A 172 7.01 6.76 19.25
CA THR A 172 6.41 6.12 20.44
C THR A 172 5.37 5.06 20.10
N GLN A 173 5.03 4.89 18.80
CA GLN A 173 4.03 3.94 18.31
C GLN A 173 4.59 2.53 18.11
#